data_AF-A0A7G9FFY8-F1
#
_entry.id   AF-A0A7G9FFY8-F1
#
_cell.length_a   1.000
_cell.length_b   1.000
_cell.length_c   1.000
_cell.angle_alpha   90.00
_cell.angle_beta   90.00
_cell.angle_gamma   90.00
#
_symmetry.space_group_name_H-M   'P 1'
#
loop_
_entity.id
_entity.type
_entity.pdbx_description
1 polymer ?
#
loop_
_entity_poly.entity_id
_entity_poly.type
_entity_poly.pdbx_seq_one_letter_code
_entity_poly.pdbx_strand_id
1 'polypeptide(L)' 'MTDDVTKPASLSFSYEFSPNETALIARFFRDREESIPSGLEKFAHAVEKAVYNSISIGDAERFYS' A
#
# COMPACT_ATOMS: atom_id res chain seq x y z
N MET A 1 11.87 34.14 -21.27
CA MET A 1 10.66 34.08 -20.44
C MET A 1 10.87 32.92 -19.49
N THR A 2 10.94 33.23 -18.21
CA THR A 2 11.36 32.35 -17.11
C THR A 2 10.31 31.28 -16.84
N ASP A 3 10.76 30.03 -16.75
CA ASP A 3 10.02 28.91 -16.18
C ASP A 3 9.66 29.22 -14.72
N ASP A 4 8.41 29.59 -14.47
CA ASP A 4 7.82 29.59 -13.12
C ASP A 4 6.79 28.45 -13.07
N VAL A 5 7.30 27.23 -12.94
CA VAL A 5 6.48 26.08 -12.54
C VAL A 5 6.29 26.20 -11.04
N THR A 6 5.28 26.97 -10.65
CA THR A 6 4.92 27.21 -9.26
C THR A 6 4.56 25.88 -8.58
N LYS A 7 5.51 25.37 -7.77
CA LYS A 7 5.40 24.47 -6.60
C LYS A 7 4.19 23.51 -6.59
N PRO A 8 4.34 22.17 -6.63
CA PRO A 8 3.22 21.28 -6.37
C PRO A 8 2.66 21.63 -4.99
N ALA A 9 1.41 22.11 -4.98
CA ALA A 9 0.67 22.35 -3.76
C ALA A 9 0.75 21.06 -2.94
N SER A 10 1.15 21.17 -1.67
CA SER A 10 1.27 20.03 -0.77
C SER A 10 -0.07 19.29 -0.74
N LEU A 11 -0.11 18.11 -1.37
CA LEU A 11 -1.26 17.22 -1.31
C LEU A 11 -1.23 16.56 0.08
N SER A 12 -2.15 16.99 0.94
CA SER A 12 -2.40 16.39 2.24
C SER A 12 -3.59 15.44 2.10
N PHE A 13 -3.39 14.16 2.39
CA PHE A 13 -4.44 13.15 2.38
C PHE A 13 -4.25 12.24 3.60
N SER A 14 -5.24 12.21 4.48
CA SER A 14 -5.29 11.35 5.66
C SER A 14 -6.49 10.43 5.54
N TYR A 15 -6.24 9.12 5.63
CA TYR A 15 -7.25 8.09 5.60
C TYR A 15 -6.81 6.94 6.51
N GLU A 16 -7.73 6.44 7.34
CA GLU A 16 -7.50 5.27 8.18
C GLU A 16 -8.18 4.07 7.54
N PHE A 17 -7.39 3.09 7.11
CA PHE A 17 -7.91 1.86 6.54
C PHE A 17 -8.49 0.96 7.63
N SER A 18 -9.68 0.41 7.40
CA SER A 18 -10.16 -0.70 8.21
C SER A 18 -9.28 -1.95 8.01
N PRO A 19 -9.30 -2.92 8.94
CA PRO A 19 -8.58 -4.18 8.77
C PRO A 19 -8.93 -4.91 7.47
N ASN A 20 -10.21 -4.89 7.08
CA ASN A 20 -10.69 -5.52 5.87
C ASN A 20 -10.17 -4.82 4.60
N GLU A 21 -10.18 -3.49 4.56
CA GLU A 21 -9.61 -2.74 3.43
C GLU A 21 -8.11 -2.96 3.31
N THR A 22 -7.39 -2.97 4.43
CA THR A 22 -5.96 -3.26 4.47
C THR A 22 -5.67 -4.65 3.89
N ALA A 23 -6.46 -5.66 4.26
CA ALA A 23 -6.35 -7.02 3.72
C ALA A 23 -6.65 -7.08 2.21
N LEU A 24 -7.69 -6.40 1.74
CA LEU A 24 -8.02 -6.34 0.31
C LEU A 24 -6.92 -5.69 -0.51
N ILE A 25 -6.32 -4.60 -0.01
CA ILE A 25 -5.24 -3.88 -0.67
C ILE A 25 -3.96 -4.73 -0.70
N ALA A 26 -3.60 -5.37 0.42
CA ALA A 26 -2.45 -6.28 0.46
C ALA A 26 -2.60 -7.42 -0.55
N ARG A 27 -3.78 -8.05 -0.61
CA ARG A 27 -4.08 -9.10 -1.60
C ARG A 27 -3.97 -8.57 -3.03
N PHE A 28 -4.51 -7.38 -3.30
CA PHE A 28 -4.39 -6.76 -4.62
C PHE A 28 -2.94 -6.56 -5.05
N PHE A 29 -2.07 -6.09 -4.15
CA PHE A 29 -0.65 -5.92 -4.46
C PHE A 29 0.05 -7.24 -4.71
N ARG A 30 -0.24 -8.27 -3.93
CA ARG A 30 0.30 -9.62 -4.13
C ARG A 30 -0.12 -10.22 -5.48
N ASP A 31 -1.40 -10.15 -5.81
CA ASP A 31 -1.94 -10.69 -7.07
C ASP A 31 -1.40 -9.95 -8.31
N ARG A 32 -0.79 -8.76 -8.12
CA ARG A 32 -0.30 -7.90 -9.18
C ARG A 32 1.13 -7.43 -8.95
N GLU A 33 1.96 -8.21 -8.24
CA GLU A 33 3.31 -7.82 -7.84
C GLU A 33 4.15 -7.32 -9.02
N GLU A 34 4.11 -8.04 -10.15
CA GLU A 34 4.83 -7.68 -11.39
C GLU A 34 4.30 -6.42 -12.09
N SER A 35 3.12 -5.94 -11.70
CA SER A 35 2.43 -4.80 -12.29
C SER A 35 2.31 -3.61 -11.33
N ILE A 36 3.00 -3.64 -10.19
CA ILE A 36 3.03 -2.50 -9.26
C ILE A 36 3.74 -1.32 -9.94
N PRO A 37 3.10 -0.15 -10.07
CA PRO A 37 3.74 1.01 -10.67
C PRO A 37 4.99 1.45 -9.90
N SER A 38 5.99 1.90 -10.65
CA SER A 38 7.23 2.43 -10.07
C SER A 38 6.94 3.58 -9.12
N GLY A 39 7.44 3.50 -7.88
CA GLY A 39 7.22 4.49 -6.82
C GLY A 39 6.14 4.10 -5.80
N LEU A 40 5.38 3.02 -6.03
CA LEU A 40 4.40 2.49 -5.07
C LEU A 40 4.88 1.26 -4.30
N GLU A 41 6.09 0.75 -4.56
CA GLU A 41 6.61 -0.48 -3.96
C GLU A 41 6.72 -0.36 -2.44
N LYS A 42 7.16 0.81 -1.95
CA LYS A 42 7.25 1.08 -0.50
C LYS A 42 5.86 1.09 0.16
N PHE A 43 4.86 1.63 -0.53
CA PHE A 43 3.49 1.65 -0.03
C PHE A 43 2.92 0.23 -0.01
N ALA A 44 3.07 -0.51 -1.11
CA ALA A 44 2.63 -1.90 -1.19
C ALA A 44 3.24 -2.76 -0.07
N HIS A 45 4.56 -2.66 0.13
CA HIS A 45 5.25 -3.38 1.18
C HIS A 45 4.81 -2.97 2.59
N ALA A 46 4.54 -1.68 2.81
CA ALA A 46 4.03 -1.20 4.10
C ALA A 46 2.62 -1.75 4.40
N VAL A 47 1.75 -1.84 3.40
CA VAL A 47 0.41 -2.42 3.54
C VAL A 47 0.50 -3.92 3.83
N GLU A 48 1.31 -4.68 3.09
CA GLU A 48 1.52 -6.12 3.36
C GLU A 48 2.05 -6.38 4.77
N LYS A 49 3.01 -5.56 5.21
CA LYS A 49 3.57 -5.67 6.56
C LYS A 49 2.54 -5.31 7.64
N ALA A 50 1.69 -4.31 7.39
CA ALA A 50 0.61 -3.97 8.30
C ALA A 50 -0.38 -5.13 8.45
N VAL A 51 -0.73 -5.79 7.35
CA VAL A 51 -1.56 -7.01 7.39
C VAL A 51 -0.85 -8.09 8.19
N TYR A 52 0.39 -8.46 7.85
CA TYR A 52 1.14 -9.50 8.55
C TYR A 52 1.21 -9.28 10.08
N ASN A 53 1.43 -8.04 10.52
CA ASN A 53 1.48 -7.70 11.94
C ASN A 53 0.11 -7.71 12.63
N SER A 54 -0.98 -7.65 11.87
CA SER A 54 -2.36 -7.62 12.39
C SER A 54 -3.04 -8.99 12.45
N ILE A 55 -2.50 -10.00 11.76
CA ILE A 55 -3.02 -11.38 11.77
C ILE A 55 -2.21 -12.28 12.70
N SER A 56 -2.87 -13.31 13.24
CA SER A 56 -2.19 -14.37 13.97
C SER A 56 -1.31 -15.19 13.02
N ILE A 57 -0.25 -15.84 13.54
CA ILE A 57 0.65 -16.69 12.73
C ILE A 57 -0.11 -17.73 11.88
N GLY A 58 -1.23 -18.27 12.39
CA GLY A 58 -2.06 -19.23 11.66
C GLY A 58 -2.88 -18.63 10.51
N ASP A 59 -3.23 -17.35 10.59
CA ASP A 59 -3.92 -16.63 9.51
C ASP A 59 -2.93 -16.08 8.48
N ALA A 60 -1.69 -15.80 8.89
CA ALA A 60 -0.60 -15.48 7.97
C ALA A 60 -0.34 -16.64 7.00
N GLU A 61 -0.31 -17.89 7.45
CA GLU A 61 -0.14 -19.02 6.52
C GLU A 61 -1.24 -19.10 5.46
N ARG A 62 -2.50 -18.81 5.80
CA ARG A 62 -3.61 -18.78 4.83
C ARG A 62 -3.60 -17.58 3.90
N PHE A 63 -2.97 -16.48 4.32
CA PHE A 63 -2.84 -15.27 3.51
C PHE A 63 -1.67 -15.38 2.51
N TYR A 64 -0.69 -16.22 2.82
CA TYR A 64 0.52 -16.45 2.01
C TYR A 64 0.54 -17.79 1.26
N SER A 65 -0.47 -18.65 1.44
CA SER A 65 -0.70 -19.88 0.65
C SER A 65 -1.70 -19.63 -0.48
#